data_AF-A0A937ASF2-F1
#
_entry.id   AF-A0A937ASF2-F1
#
_cell.length_a   1.000
_cell.length_b   1.000
_cell.length_c   1.000
_cell.angle_alpha   90.00
_cell.angle_beta   90.00
_cell.angle_gamma   90.00
#
_symmetry.space_group_name_H-M   'P 1'
#
loop_
_entity.id
_entity.type
_entity.pdbx_description
1 polymer ?
#
loop_
_entity_poly.entity_id
_entity_poly.type
_entity_poly.pdbx_seq_one_letter_code
_entity_poly.pdbx_strand_id
1 'polypeptide(L)'
;MLDLDRHIKNIQEKLQQLLRNQQVLVKENQRLMKELEKSKQSLAEKEAAIAMLHQQLDALKLSATAQSPEEKAVLEKRINGYLKEIDKCLALLNT
;
A
#
# COMPACT_ATOMS: atom_id res chain seq x y z
N MET A 1 -27.51 -17.18 -51.21
CA MET A 1 -26.04 -17.09 -51.22
C MET A 1 -25.59 -15.72 -50.73
N LEU A 2 -26.06 -14.61 -51.34
CA LEU A 2 -25.81 -13.22 -50.92
C LEU A 2 -26.06 -12.89 -49.43
N ASP A 3 -27.13 -13.39 -48.82
CA ASP A 3 -27.41 -13.11 -47.40
C ASP A 3 -26.38 -13.76 -46.46
N LEU A 4 -25.91 -14.98 -46.80
CA LEU A 4 -24.89 -15.68 -46.02
C LEU A 4 -23.56 -14.91 -46.05
N ASP A 5 -23.15 -14.43 -47.22
CA ASP A 5 -21.95 -13.60 -47.37
C ASP A 5 -22.05 -12.28 -46.57
N ARG A 6 -23.24 -11.66 -46.54
CA ARG A 6 -23.49 -10.46 -45.72
C ARG A 6 -23.38 -10.77 -44.23
N HIS A 7 -23.93 -11.88 -43.77
CA HIS A 7 -23.84 -12.30 -42.37
C HIS A 7 -22.40 -12.63 -41.97
N ILE A 8 -21.63 -13.29 -42.83
CA ILE A 8 -20.21 -13.58 -42.59
C ILE A 8 -19.41 -12.28 -42.46
N LYS A 9 -19.60 -11.31 -43.36
CA LYS A 9 -18.94 -10.00 -43.26
C LYS A 9 -19.26 -9.27 -41.96
N ASN A 10 -20.54 -9.23 -41.57
CA ASN A 10 -20.95 -8.59 -40.32
C ASN A 10 -20.32 -9.26 -39.08
N ILE A 11 -20.18 -10.58 -39.08
CA ILE A 11 -19.50 -11.31 -37.99
C ILE A 11 -18.00 -10.97 -37.96
N GLN A 12 -17.36 -10.92 -39.14
CA GLN A 12 -15.95 -10.59 -39.24
C GLN A 12 -15.65 -9.17 -38.75
N GLU A 13 -16.49 -8.19 -39.08
CA GLU A 13 -16.37 -6.80 -38.61
C GLU A 13 -16.50 -6.73 -37.08
N LYS A 14 -17.52 -7.40 -36.51
CA LYS A 14 -17.70 -7.44 -35.05
C LYS A 14 -16.54 -8.12 -34.34
N LEU A 15 -15.99 -9.20 -34.92
CA LEU A 15 -14.83 -9.89 -34.37
C LEU A 15 -13.58 -8.99 -34.39
N GLN A 16 -13.34 -8.27 -35.49
CA GLN A 16 -12.24 -7.32 -35.58
C GLN A 16 -12.39 -6.18 -34.56
N GLN A 17 -13.60 -5.66 -34.38
CA GLN A 17 -13.87 -4.63 -33.37
C GLN A 17 -13.61 -5.16 -31.95
N LEU A 18 -14.10 -6.38 -31.65
CA LEU A 18 -13.88 -7.02 -30.35
C LEU A 18 -12.39 -7.21 -30.07
N LEU A 19 -11.62 -7.71 -31.04
CA LEU A 19 -10.17 -7.91 -30.91
C LEU A 19 -9.43 -6.59 -30.66
N ARG A 20 -9.79 -5.51 -31.36
CA ARG A 20 -9.21 -4.18 -31.12
C ARG A 20 -9.50 -3.70 -29.70
N ASN A 21 -10.75 -3.81 -29.26
CA ASN A 21 -11.16 -3.40 -27.92
C ASN A 21 -10.44 -4.23 -26.85
N GLN A 22 -10.31 -5.54 -27.04
CA GLN A 22 -9.57 -6.41 -26.14
C GLN A 22 -8.09 -6.01 -26.04
N GLN A 23 -7.44 -5.73 -27.16
CA GLN A 23 -6.04 -5.28 -27.17
C GLN A 23 -5.85 -3.95 -26.41
N VAL A 24 -6.79 -3.01 -26.57
CA VAL A 24 -6.76 -1.74 -25.82
C VAL A 24 -6.93 -1.99 -24.32
N LEU A 25 -7.91 -2.81 -23.93
CA LEU A 25 -8.17 -3.14 -22.53
C LEU A 25 -6.99 -3.85 -21.87
N VAL A 26 -6.33 -4.79 -22.55
CA VAL A 26 -5.16 -5.49 -22.02
C VAL A 26 -4.01 -4.51 -21.79
N LYS A 27 -3.75 -3.60 -22.74
CA LYS A 27 -2.70 -2.57 -22.59
C LYS A 27 -3.01 -1.63 -21.43
N GLU A 28 -4.26 -1.19 -21.32
CA GLU A 28 -4.69 -0.29 -20.25
C GLU A 28 -4.61 -0.97 -18.88
N ASN A 29 -5.02 -2.23 -18.79
CA ASN A 29 -4.91 -3.01 -17.55
C ASN A 29 -3.44 -3.15 -17.12
N GLN A 30 -2.53 -3.48 -18.06
CA GLN A 30 -1.09 -3.52 -17.78
C GLN A 30 -0.53 -2.17 -17.33
N ARG A 31 -1.00 -1.05 -17.92
CA ARG A 31 -0.62 0.30 -17.50
C ARG A 31 -1.07 0.58 -16.07
N LEU A 32 -2.34 0.32 -15.78
CA LEU A 32 -2.93 0.55 -14.46
C LEU A 32 -2.27 -0.32 -13.38
N MET A 33 -1.95 -1.58 -13.68
CA MET A 33 -1.22 -2.44 -12.74
C MET A 33 0.16 -1.87 -12.38
N LYS A 34 0.90 -1.34 -13.35
CA LYS A 34 2.21 -0.71 -13.11
C LYS A 34 2.08 0.57 -12.28
N GLU A 35 1.07 1.40 -12.56
CA GLU A 35 0.81 2.62 -11.79
C GLU A 35 0.39 2.31 -10.36
N LEU A 36 -0.43 1.28 -10.16
CA LEU A 36 -0.83 0.80 -8.85
C LEU A 36 0.37 0.33 -8.04
N GLU A 37 1.26 -0.46 -8.64
CA GLU A 37 2.45 -0.96 -7.96
C GLU A 37 3.38 0.18 -7.55
N LYS A 38 3.62 1.15 -8.44
CA LYS A 38 4.41 2.34 -8.13
C LYS A 38 3.78 3.16 -7.00
N SER A 39 2.46 3.30 -7.00
CA SER A 39 1.73 4.03 -5.96
C SER A 39 1.86 3.34 -4.60
N LYS A 40 1.71 2.01 -4.57
CA LYS A 40 1.89 1.20 -3.36
C LYS A 40 3.30 1.31 -2.80
N GLN A 41 4.32 1.24 -3.66
CA GLN A 41 5.71 1.41 -3.23
C GLN A 41 5.94 2.81 -2.63
N SER A 42 5.45 3.86 -3.29
CA SER A 42 5.57 5.23 -2.76
C SER A 42 4.83 5.41 -1.43
N LEU A 43 3.68 4.75 -1.26
CA LEU A 43 2.93 4.78 -0.01
C LEU A 43 3.73 4.11 1.11
N ALA A 44 4.29 2.92 0.87
CA ALA A 44 5.11 2.21 1.84
C ALA A 44 6.35 3.01 2.27
N GLU A 45 7.02 3.68 1.31
CA GLU A 45 8.15 4.57 1.60
C GLU A 45 7.74 5.75 2.49
N LYS A 46 6.59 6.36 2.21
CA LYS A 46 6.06 7.48 3.02
C LYS A 46 5.64 7.02 4.41
N GLU A 47 5.00 5.86 4.53
CA GLU A 47 4.63 5.27 5.83
C GLU A 47 5.88 4.98 6.68
N ALA A 48 6.94 4.43 6.08
CA ALA A 48 8.21 4.24 6.75
C ALA A 48 8.84 5.57 7.21
N ALA A 49 8.83 6.60 6.36
CA ALA A 49 9.33 7.92 6.72
C ALA A 49 8.52 8.56 7.86
N ILE A 50 7.19 8.41 7.84
CA ILE A 50 6.29 8.89 8.91
C ILE A 50 6.61 8.16 10.22
N ALA A 51 6.81 6.83 10.19
CA ALA A 51 7.18 6.06 11.37
C ALA A 51 8.53 6.54 11.95
N MET A 52 9.53 6.79 11.10
CA MET A 52 10.82 7.34 11.53
C MET A 52 10.68 8.74 12.13
N LEU A 53 9.86 9.61 11.53
CA LEU A 53 9.62 10.95 12.06
C LEU A 53 8.88 10.91 13.40
N HIS A 54 7.91 10.01 13.57
CA HIS A 54 7.24 9.79 14.85
C HIS A 54 8.23 9.32 15.92
N GLN A 55 9.13 8.37 15.60
CA GLN A 55 10.18 7.95 16.53
C GLN A 55 11.10 9.10 16.93
N GLN A 56 11.50 9.95 15.98
CA GLN A 56 12.32 11.14 16.28
C GLN A 56 11.57 12.15 17.15
N LEU A 57 10.30 12.39 16.87
CA LEU A 57 9.45 13.28 17.67
C LEU A 57 9.25 12.74 19.08
N ASP A 58 9.06 11.43 19.23
CA ASP A 58 8.94 10.80 20.53
C ASP A 58 10.26 10.91 21.28
N ALA A 59 11.42 10.59 20.67
CA ALA A 59 12.73 10.79 21.28
C ALA A 59 12.97 12.24 21.74
N LEU A 60 12.58 13.22 20.93
CA LEU A 60 12.63 14.64 21.28
C LEU A 60 11.72 14.98 22.46
N LYS A 61 10.47 14.50 22.47
CA LYS A 61 9.54 14.69 23.61
C LYS A 61 10.08 14.06 24.88
N LEU A 62 10.65 12.85 24.80
CA LEU A 62 11.27 12.17 25.94
C LEU A 62 12.46 13.01 26.48
N SER A 63 13.28 13.56 25.58
CA SER A 63 14.40 14.43 25.98
C SER A 63 13.96 15.76 26.61
N ALA A 64 12.82 16.30 26.18
CA ALA A 64 12.25 17.54 26.72
C ALA A 64 11.53 17.32 28.07
N THR A 65 10.86 16.17 28.26
CA THR A 65 10.20 15.79 29.53
C THR A 65 11.18 15.25 30.58
N ALA A 66 12.39 14.82 30.18
CA ALA A 66 13.42 14.35 31.10
C ALA A 66 14.08 15.44 31.96
N GLN A 67 13.63 16.70 31.89
CA GLN A 67 14.09 17.77 32.79
C GLN A 67 13.44 17.72 34.18
N SER A 68 12.38 16.93 34.37
CA SER A 68 11.68 16.72 35.65
C SER A 68 11.79 15.25 36.12
N PRO A 69 12.21 14.98 37.38
CA PRO A 69 12.35 13.61 37.90
C PRO A 69 11.02 12.85 38.01
N GLU A 70 9.89 13.52 38.29
CA GLU A 70 8.56 12.89 38.27
C GLU A 70 8.16 12.43 36.85
N GLU A 71 8.45 13.24 35.83
CA GLU A 71 8.06 12.93 34.46
C GLU A 71 8.87 11.78 33.87
N LYS A 72 10.15 11.66 34.28
CA LYS A 72 11.03 10.53 33.92
C LYS A 72 10.46 9.18 34.36
N ALA A 73 9.87 9.11 35.56
CA ALA A 73 9.24 7.89 36.07
C ALA A 73 7.95 7.52 35.31
N VAL A 74 7.17 8.52 34.87
CA VAL A 74 5.99 8.29 34.03
C VAL A 74 6.40 7.75 32.66
N LEU A 75 7.50 8.27 32.12
CA LEU A 75 8.10 7.85 30.86
C LEU A 75 8.55 6.38 30.89
N GLU A 76 9.31 5.98 31.91
CA GLU A 76 9.77 4.60 32.09
C GLU A 76 8.62 3.61 32.16
N LYS A 77 7.52 4.00 32.83
CA LYS A 77 6.32 3.17 32.93
C LYS A 77 5.63 2.98 31.57
N ARG A 78 5.64 4.03 30.73
CA ARG A 78 5.07 4.01 29.38
C ARG A 78 5.93 3.19 28.42
N ILE A 79 7.25 3.32 28.49
CA ILE A 79 8.22 2.52 27.72
C ILE A 79 8.07 1.04 28.04
N ASN A 80 7.95 0.68 29.33
CA ASN A 80 7.69 -0.71 29.74
C ASN A 80 6.34 -1.24 29.20
N GLY A 81 5.35 -0.37 29.05
CA GLY A 81 4.07 -0.71 28.40
C GLY A 81 4.25 -1.05 26.92
N TYR A 82 4.94 -0.19 26.17
CA TYR A 82 5.22 -0.42 24.74
C TYR A 82 6.10 -1.66 24.51
N LEU A 83 7.08 -1.92 25.38
CA LEU A 83 7.88 -3.15 25.32
C LEU A 83 7.01 -4.41 25.46
N LYS A 84 6.06 -4.42 26.39
CA LYS A 84 5.10 -5.53 26.55
C LYS A 84 4.21 -5.74 25.33
N GLU A 85 3.78 -4.66 24.68
CA GLU A 85 2.99 -4.76 23.46
C GLU A 85 3.81 -5.28 22.27
N ILE A 86 5.07 -4.85 22.16
CA ILE A 86 6.01 -5.39 21.17
C ILE A 86 6.23 -6.89 21.39
N ASP A 87 6.48 -7.33 22.62
CA ASP A 87 6.62 -8.75 22.95
C ASP A 87 5.36 -9.55 22.62
N LYS A 88 4.17 -8.97 22.85
CA LYS A 88 2.89 -9.60 22.54
C LYS A 88 2.67 -9.74 21.03
N CYS A 89 3.03 -8.72 20.25
CA CYS A 89 3.00 -8.76 18.79
C CYS A 89 4.05 -9.73 18.22
N LEU A 90 5.24 -9.80 18.80
CA LEU A 90 6.28 -10.77 18.43
C LEU A 90 5.84 -12.21 18.72
N ALA A 91 5.17 -12.46 19.85
CA ALA A 91 4.63 -13.76 20.18
C ALA A 91 3.53 -14.20 19.19
N LEU A 92 2.70 -13.26 18.74
CA LEU A 92 1.66 -13.50 17.71
C LEU A 92 2.22 -13.73 16.31
N LEU A 93 3.41 -13.19 15.99
CA LEU A 93 4.11 -13.46 14.72
C LEU A 93 4.90 -14.78 14.73
N ASN A 94 5.22 -15.33 15.91
CA ASN A 94 5.96 -16.58 16.06
C ASN A 94 5.04 -17.83 16.15
N THR A 95 3.76 -17.69 15.82
CA THR A 95 2.76 -18.75 15.66
C THR A 95 2.10 -18.65 14.30
#